data_AF-A0A2C9UPP9-F1
#
_entry.id   AF-A0A2C9UPP9-F1
#
_cell.length_a   1.000
_cell.length_b   1.000
_cell.length_c   1.000
_cell.angle_alpha   90.00
_cell.angle_beta   90.00
_cell.angle_gamma   90.00
#
_symmetry.space_group_name_H-M   'P 1'
#
loop_
_entity.id
_entity.type
_entity.pdbx_description
1 polymer ?
#
loop_
_entity_poly.entity_id
_entity_poly.type
_entity_poly.pdbx_seq_one_letter_code
_entity_poly.pdbx_strand_id
1 'polypeptide(L)'
;MYFSSDKSMLLSDKSPEFHPEFQAMKDEYEGLSRKIQEAAKKGIPSCDLISDLDVFSNIERRNHPTIIKIIWENKECDSHGLPHLIYVSREKRLKHPHHYKAGAMNILTRVSGLMTNAPFMLNVDCDMFANNPKIVGHAMCLLLGSRKEVEAGFVQSPQIFYDGLKDDPFGNQLVVMQKVLFTL
;
A
#
# COMPACT_ATOMS: atom_id res chain seq x y z
N MET A 1 -2.05 -7.76 -12.15
CA MET A 1 -3.43 -7.23 -12.06
C MET A 1 -3.75 -6.25 -13.17
N TYR A 2 -3.36 -4.97 -13.16
CA TYR A 2 -3.75 -4.07 -14.26
C TYR A 2 -3.20 -4.50 -15.64
N PHE A 3 -1.89 -4.70 -15.79
CA PHE A 3 -1.32 -5.12 -17.09
C PHE A 3 -1.44 -6.62 -17.39
N SER A 4 -1.97 -7.41 -16.44
CA SER A 4 -2.12 -8.87 -16.56
C SER A 4 -3.52 -9.29 -17.03
N SER A 5 -4.52 -8.42 -16.86
CA SER A 5 -5.90 -8.70 -17.28
C SER A 5 -6.07 -8.56 -18.80
N ASP A 6 -6.98 -9.33 -19.38
CA ASP A 6 -7.42 -9.14 -20.76
C ASP A 6 -8.09 -7.76 -20.89
N LYS A 7 -7.53 -6.92 -21.76
CA LYS A 7 -7.99 -5.55 -22.01
C LYS A 7 -8.45 -5.32 -23.44
N SER A 8 -8.73 -6.39 -24.18
CA SER A 8 -9.27 -6.32 -25.54
C SER A 8 -10.45 -5.33 -25.64
N MET A 9 -11.38 -5.36 -24.67
CA MET A 9 -12.51 -4.43 -24.59
C MET A 9 -12.18 -3.03 -24.03
N LEU A 10 -11.12 -2.91 -23.24
CA LEU A 10 -10.72 -1.64 -22.62
C LEU A 10 -9.92 -0.75 -23.57
N LEU A 11 -9.27 -1.37 -24.56
CA LEU A 11 -8.44 -0.71 -25.56
C LEU A 11 -9.23 -0.34 -26.82
N SER A 12 -10.38 -0.98 -27.10
CA SER A 12 -11.18 -0.68 -28.30
C SER A 12 -11.90 0.68 -28.27
N ASP A 13 -12.18 1.22 -27.07
CA ASP A 13 -12.93 2.46 -26.85
C ASP A 13 -12.04 3.69 -26.53
N LYS A 14 -10.73 3.61 -26.79
CA LYS A 14 -9.77 4.66 -26.40
C LYS A 14 -9.26 5.48 -27.58
N SER A 15 -8.80 6.69 -27.27
CA SER A 15 -8.25 7.60 -28.27
C SER A 15 -7.02 6.97 -28.95
N PRO A 16 -6.75 7.29 -30.22
CA PRO A 16 -5.57 6.78 -30.94
C PRO A 16 -4.24 7.15 -30.25
N GLU A 17 -4.21 8.25 -29.50
CA GLU A 17 -3.08 8.72 -28.69
C GLU A 17 -2.84 7.86 -27.42
N PHE A 18 -3.89 7.21 -26.89
CA PHE A 18 -3.78 6.39 -25.69
C PHE A 18 -3.03 5.08 -25.92
N HIS A 19 -3.15 4.48 -27.11
CA HIS A 19 -2.47 3.22 -27.43
C HIS A 19 -0.94 3.28 -27.32
N PRO A 20 -0.24 4.26 -27.93
CA PRO A 20 1.20 4.35 -27.78
C PRO A 20 1.62 4.66 -26.34
N GLU A 21 0.91 5.54 -25.62
CA GLU A 21 1.19 5.83 -24.21
C GLU A 21 1.01 4.61 -23.30
N PHE A 22 -0.06 3.85 -23.53
CA PHE A 22 -0.34 2.61 -22.80
C PHE A 22 0.77 1.59 -23.00
N GLN A 23 1.23 1.41 -24.25
CA GLN A 23 2.30 0.48 -24.57
C GLN A 23 3.62 0.91 -23.92
N ALA A 24 3.98 2.20 -24.03
CA ALA A 24 5.18 2.73 -23.38
C ALA A 24 5.16 2.51 -21.85
N MET A 25 4.03 2.79 -21.20
CA MET A 25 3.87 2.56 -19.75
C MET A 25 3.98 1.08 -19.39
N LYS A 26 3.43 0.19 -20.23
CA LYS A 26 3.53 -1.27 -20.03
C LYS A 26 4.98 -1.73 -20.11
N ASP A 27 5.73 -1.26 -21.10
CA ASP A 27 7.14 -1.64 -21.30
C ASP A 27 8.01 -1.17 -20.12
N GLU A 28 7.80 0.06 -19.63
CA GLU A 28 8.47 0.58 -18.43
C GLU A 28 8.14 -0.24 -17.17
N TYR A 29 6.86 -0.60 -16.99
CA TYR A 29 6.42 -1.46 -15.89
C TYR A 29 7.09 -2.84 -15.94
N GLU A 30 7.16 -3.47 -17.11
CA GLU A 30 7.82 -4.77 -17.29
C GLU A 30 9.33 -4.68 -17.02
N GLY A 31 9.97 -3.58 -17.45
CA GLY A 31 11.35 -3.25 -17.11
C GLY A 31 11.59 -3.15 -15.61
N LEU A 32 10.74 -2.42 -14.89
CA LEU A 32 10.79 -2.30 -13.43
C LEU A 32 10.58 -3.65 -12.73
N SER A 33 9.56 -4.40 -13.14
CA SER A 33 9.25 -5.72 -12.58
C SER A 33 10.45 -6.67 -12.69
N ARG A 34 11.14 -6.67 -13.84
CA ARG A 34 12.36 -7.48 -14.04
C ARG A 34 13.48 -7.08 -13.09
N LYS A 35 13.73 -5.77 -12.93
CA LYS A 35 14.74 -5.25 -11.98
C LYS A 35 14.45 -5.69 -10.54
N ILE A 36 13.18 -5.62 -10.12
CA ILE A 36 12.74 -6.07 -8.78
C ILE A 36 12.99 -7.59 -8.61
N GLN A 37 12.62 -8.39 -9.61
CA GLN A 37 12.85 -9.85 -9.58
C GLN A 37 14.34 -10.20 -9.53
N GLU A 38 15.18 -9.49 -10.26
CA GLU A 38 16.63 -9.68 -10.20
C GLU A 38 17.20 -9.31 -8.82
N ALA A 39 16.76 -8.20 -8.24
CA ALA A 39 17.17 -7.78 -6.90
C ALA A 39 16.74 -8.80 -5.83
N ALA A 40 15.53 -9.36 -5.95
CA ALA A 40 15.04 -10.39 -5.05
C ALA A 40 15.88 -11.69 -5.11
N LYS A 41 16.41 -12.04 -6.29
CA LYS A 41 17.26 -13.24 -6.48
C LYS A 41 18.69 -13.03 -6.02
N LYS A 42 19.28 -11.86 -6.32
CA LYS A 42 20.70 -11.55 -6.04
C LYS A 42 20.95 -11.31 -4.54
N GLY A 43 19.91 -11.16 -3.73
CA GLY A 43 20.04 -10.69 -2.35
C GLY A 43 20.44 -9.21 -2.30
N ILE A 44 20.70 -8.67 -1.11
CA ILE A 44 21.15 -7.28 -0.98
C ILE A 44 22.51 -7.18 -1.71
N PRO A 45 22.65 -6.36 -2.77
CA PRO A 45 23.92 -6.23 -3.47
C PRO A 45 24.99 -5.74 -2.49
N SER A 46 26.15 -6.38 -2.51
CA SER A 46 27.34 -5.96 -1.77
C SER A 46 28.05 -4.76 -2.40
N CYS A 47 27.36 -3.94 -3.19
CA CYS A 47 27.97 -2.92 -4.04
C CYS A 47 27.23 -1.59 -3.88
N ASP A 48 27.97 -0.59 -3.40
CA ASP A 48 27.70 0.85 -3.42
C ASP A 48 26.22 1.21 -3.20
N LEU A 49 25.71 0.87 -2.02
CA LEU A 49 24.53 1.55 -1.51
C LEU A 49 24.86 3.05 -1.54
N ILE A 50 24.09 3.80 -2.32
CA ILE A 50 24.00 5.26 -2.23
C ILE A 50 24.06 5.56 -0.73
N SER A 51 25.00 6.38 -0.26
CA SER A 51 25.31 6.66 1.16
C SER A 51 24.06 6.75 2.07
N ASP A 52 22.93 7.17 1.50
CA ASP A 52 21.59 7.17 2.07
C ASP A 52 20.99 5.83 2.54
N LEU A 53 21.49 4.68 2.09
CA LEU A 53 20.95 3.34 2.38
C LEU A 53 21.88 2.49 3.25
N ASP A 54 23.04 3.01 3.67
CA ASP A 54 23.98 2.32 4.56
C ASP A 54 23.34 1.94 5.90
N VAL A 55 22.28 2.66 6.31
CA VAL A 55 21.47 2.33 7.48
C VAL A 55 20.91 0.91 7.43
N PHE A 56 20.76 0.33 6.23
CA PHE A 56 20.27 -1.02 6.02
C PHE A 56 21.34 -2.10 6.02
N SER A 57 22.62 -1.71 6.00
CA SER A 57 23.74 -2.64 6.01
C SER A 57 23.86 -3.34 7.37
N ASN A 58 24.19 -4.63 7.36
CA ASN A 58 24.50 -5.42 8.57
C ASN A 58 23.40 -5.44 9.66
N ILE A 59 22.12 -5.26 9.29
CA ILE A 59 20.99 -5.32 10.23
C ILE A 59 20.65 -6.77 10.61
N GLU A 60 20.64 -7.06 11.91
CA GLU A 60 20.04 -8.29 12.44
C GLU A 60 18.52 -8.12 12.63
N ARG A 61 17.71 -8.99 12.02
CA ARG A 61 16.22 -8.91 12.04
C ARG A 61 15.59 -8.84 13.44
N ARG A 62 16.27 -9.33 14.48
CA ARG A 62 15.78 -9.36 15.87
C ARG A 62 16.52 -8.38 16.79
N ASN A 63 17.54 -7.71 16.29
CA ASN A 63 18.40 -6.83 17.06
C ASN A 63 18.92 -5.69 16.19
N HIS A 64 18.14 -4.63 16.07
CA HIS A 64 18.51 -3.49 15.25
C HIS A 64 17.90 -2.21 15.82
N PRO A 65 18.56 -1.05 15.63
CA PRO A 65 17.99 0.24 16.02
C PRO A 65 16.76 0.60 15.18
N THR A 66 16.06 1.65 15.57
CA THR A 66 14.99 2.25 14.77
C THR A 66 15.56 2.82 13.48
N ILE A 67 14.82 2.67 12.38
CA ILE A 67 15.16 3.21 11.06
C ILE A 67 13.96 3.97 10.54
N ILE A 68 14.16 5.25 10.23
CA ILE A 68 13.16 6.09 9.57
C ILE A 68 13.84 6.68 8.34
N LYS A 69 13.29 6.42 7.16
CA LYS A 69 13.83 6.94 5.89
C LYS A 69 12.71 7.55 5.07
N ILE A 70 12.88 8.79 4.65
CA ILE A 70 12.02 9.43 3.65
C ILE A 70 12.53 8.93 2.29
N ILE A 71 11.75 8.06 1.65
CA ILE A 71 12.06 7.51 0.32
C ILE A 71 11.71 8.54 -0.75
N TRP A 72 10.59 9.24 -0.56
CA TRP A 72 10.13 10.29 -1.45
C TRP A 72 9.52 11.44 -0.67
N GLU A 73 9.87 12.66 -1.05
CA GLU A 73 9.37 13.89 -0.43
C GLU A 73 8.74 14.79 -1.49
N ASN A 74 7.47 15.17 -1.29
CA ASN A 74 6.82 16.18 -2.11
C ASN A 74 7.22 17.58 -1.64
N LYS A 75 8.41 18.02 -2.04
CA LYS A 75 8.98 19.32 -1.62
C LYS A 75 8.22 20.52 -2.17
N GLU A 76 7.59 20.36 -3.32
CA GLU A 76 6.91 21.46 -4.02
C GLU A 76 5.49 21.69 -3.50
N CYS A 77 5.01 20.86 -2.57
CA CYS A 77 3.63 20.84 -2.09
C CYS A 77 2.63 20.84 -3.26
N ASP A 78 3.04 20.25 -4.39
CA ASP A 78 2.22 20.20 -5.59
C ASP A 78 1.10 19.19 -5.34
N SER A 79 -0.14 19.66 -5.49
CA SER A 79 -1.33 18.82 -5.43
C SER A 79 -1.34 17.71 -6.50
N HIS A 80 -0.56 17.88 -7.57
CA HIS A 80 -0.36 16.87 -8.60
C HIS A 80 0.87 15.97 -8.38
N GLY A 81 1.71 16.29 -7.39
CA GLY A 81 2.88 15.51 -7.03
C GLY A 81 2.54 14.23 -6.26
N LEU A 82 3.47 13.28 -6.28
CA LEU A 82 3.36 12.05 -5.48
C LEU A 82 3.41 12.38 -3.98
N PRO A 83 2.59 11.73 -3.13
CA PRO A 83 2.62 11.96 -1.69
C PRO A 83 3.96 11.52 -1.06
N HIS A 84 4.26 12.04 0.13
CA HIS A 84 5.44 11.60 0.89
C HIS A 84 5.43 10.09 1.12
N LEU A 85 6.55 9.42 0.85
CA LEU A 85 6.74 8.00 1.12
C LEU A 85 7.79 7.83 2.21
N ILE A 86 7.35 7.39 3.39
CA ILE A 86 8.19 7.24 4.58
C ILE A 86 8.28 5.76 4.94
N TYR A 87 9.50 5.24 5.00
CA TYR A 87 9.80 3.91 5.51
C TYR A 87 10.10 3.98 7.01
N VAL A 88 9.48 3.07 7.77
CA VAL A 88 9.67 2.96 9.22
C VAL A 88 9.94 1.51 9.59
N SER A 89 11.06 1.27 10.27
CA SER A 89 11.36 0.04 10.96
C SER A 89 11.59 0.35 12.43
N ARG A 90 10.73 -0.21 13.30
CA ARG A 90 10.86 -0.04 14.75
C ARG A 90 12.09 -0.76 15.29
N GLU A 91 12.70 -0.22 16.32
CA GLU A 91 13.75 -0.93 17.07
C GLU A 91 13.27 -2.32 17.53
N LYS A 92 14.18 -3.30 17.45
CA LYS A 92 14.01 -4.63 18.02
C LYS A 92 15.24 -4.99 18.83
N ARG A 93 15.02 -5.65 19.97
CA ARG A 93 16.07 -6.18 20.85
C ARG A 93 15.68 -7.57 21.32
N LEU A 94 16.66 -8.47 21.45
CA LEU A 94 16.44 -9.88 21.81
C LEU A 94 15.66 -10.07 23.13
N LYS A 95 15.88 -9.18 24.11
CA LYS A 95 15.26 -9.23 25.44
C LYS A 95 13.93 -8.48 25.54
N HIS A 96 13.48 -7.85 24.46
CA HIS A 96 12.26 -7.03 24.46
C HIS A 96 11.21 -7.69 23.56
N PRO A 97 10.16 -8.30 24.14
CA PRO A 97 9.08 -8.86 23.34
C PRO A 97 8.41 -7.75 22.53
N HIS A 98 7.96 -8.08 21.33
CA HIS A 98 7.28 -7.14 20.45
C HIS A 98 5.89 -7.66 20.09
N HIS A 99 4.88 -6.78 20.05
CA HIS A 99 3.49 -7.14 19.76
C HIS A 99 3.18 -7.24 18.25
N TYR A 100 4.07 -7.86 17.47
CA TYR A 100 3.92 -8.13 16.03
C TYR A 100 3.26 -6.98 15.24
N LYS A 101 2.04 -7.19 14.71
CA LYS A 101 1.28 -6.22 13.92
C LYS A 101 0.77 -5.06 14.78
N ALA A 102 0.21 -5.33 15.96
CA ALA A 102 -0.27 -4.29 16.88
C ALA A 102 0.86 -3.32 17.28
N GLY A 103 2.05 -3.84 17.59
CA GLY A 103 3.22 -3.01 17.87
C GLY A 103 3.73 -2.23 16.67
N ALA A 104 3.49 -2.68 15.44
CA ALA A 104 3.87 -1.95 14.22
C ALA A 104 2.91 -0.79 13.99
N MET A 105 1.61 -1.06 14.06
CA MET A 105 0.57 -0.04 13.89
C MET A 105 0.70 1.09 14.92
N ASN A 106 0.92 0.75 16.20
CA ASN A 106 1.09 1.77 17.25
C ASN A 106 2.30 2.69 16.99
N ILE A 107 3.39 2.15 16.46
CA ILE A 107 4.57 2.96 16.11
C ILE A 107 4.27 3.82 14.89
N LEU A 108 3.63 3.27 13.85
CA LEU A 108 3.23 4.05 12.66
C LEU A 108 2.32 5.22 13.03
N THR A 109 1.36 5.03 13.95
CA THR A 109 0.51 6.13 14.45
C THR A 109 1.32 7.21 15.16
N ARG A 110 2.30 6.84 16.00
CA ARG A 110 3.16 7.80 16.71
C ARG A 110 4.06 8.58 15.76
N VAL A 111 4.68 7.89 14.79
CA VAL A 111 5.53 8.51 13.78
C VAL A 111 4.70 9.45 12.90
N SER A 112 3.52 9.01 12.45
CA SER A 112 2.57 9.86 11.71
C SER A 112 2.20 11.11 12.50
N GLY A 113 1.83 10.97 13.78
CA GLY A 113 1.48 12.09 14.66
C GLY A 113 2.58 13.14 14.80
N LEU A 114 3.84 12.73 14.73
CA LEU A 114 4.99 13.65 14.77
C LEU A 114 5.34 14.25 13.41
N MET A 115 5.23 13.47 12.34
CA MET A 115 5.72 13.89 11.01
C MET A 115 4.68 14.66 10.20
N THR A 116 3.44 14.20 10.19
CA THR A 116 2.37 14.77 9.35
C THR A 116 1.12 15.17 10.12
N ASN A 117 0.93 14.59 11.32
CA ASN A 117 -0.21 14.79 12.20
C ASN A 117 -1.56 14.64 11.47
N ALA A 118 -1.67 13.64 10.60
CA ALA A 118 -2.88 13.41 9.82
C ALA A 118 -4.08 13.03 10.71
N PRO A 119 -5.27 13.64 10.50
CA PRO A 119 -6.46 13.38 11.33
C PRO A 119 -7.11 12.02 11.05
N PHE A 120 -6.83 11.44 9.89
CA PHE A 120 -7.36 10.15 9.47
C PHE A 120 -6.22 9.20 9.10
N MET A 121 -6.40 7.91 9.40
CA MET A 121 -5.45 6.85 9.04
C MET A 121 -6.17 5.76 8.25
N LEU A 122 -5.57 5.38 7.12
CA LEU A 122 -6.01 4.23 6.32
C LEU A 122 -5.03 3.08 6.55
N ASN A 123 -5.54 1.93 6.99
CA ASN A 123 -4.75 0.71 7.15
C ASN A 123 -5.00 -0.25 5.97
N VAL A 124 -3.94 -0.75 5.33
CA VAL A 124 -3.99 -1.67 4.19
C VAL A 124 -2.94 -2.76 4.37
N ASP A 125 -3.34 -4.01 4.16
CA ASP A 125 -2.42 -5.15 4.22
C ASP A 125 -1.70 -5.35 2.87
N CYS A 126 -0.55 -6.02 2.88
CA CYS A 126 0.34 -6.11 1.71
C CYS A 126 -0.20 -6.97 0.55
N ASP A 127 -1.24 -7.76 0.81
CA ASP A 127 -1.99 -8.58 -0.15
C ASP A 127 -3.24 -7.86 -0.67
N MET A 128 -3.47 -6.62 -0.24
CA MET A 128 -4.61 -5.80 -0.62
C MET A 128 -4.16 -4.52 -1.34
N PHE A 129 -5.00 -4.03 -2.25
CA PHE A 129 -4.78 -2.77 -2.96
C PHE A 129 -6.12 -2.06 -3.19
N ALA A 130 -6.07 -0.74 -3.39
CA ALA A 130 -7.27 0.04 -3.72
C ALA A 130 -7.65 -0.20 -5.19
N ASN A 131 -8.79 -0.83 -5.42
CA ASN A 131 -9.34 -1.06 -6.76
C ASN A 131 -10.19 0.11 -7.30
N ASN A 132 -10.64 1.00 -6.42
CA ASN A 132 -11.39 2.20 -6.75
C ASN A 132 -10.62 3.44 -6.28
N PRO A 133 -10.17 4.33 -7.19
CA PRO A 133 -9.42 5.53 -6.81
C PRO A 133 -10.23 6.51 -5.95
N LYS A 134 -11.57 6.39 -5.92
CA LYS A 134 -12.45 7.24 -5.11
C LYS A 134 -12.73 6.70 -3.71
N ILE A 135 -12.17 5.54 -3.33
CA ILE A 135 -12.52 4.88 -2.06
C ILE A 135 -12.25 5.75 -0.83
N VAL A 136 -11.14 6.50 -0.85
CA VAL A 136 -10.82 7.44 0.24
C VAL A 136 -11.84 8.56 0.30
N GLY A 137 -12.23 9.13 -0.85
CA GLY A 137 -13.28 10.14 -0.93
C GLY A 137 -14.62 9.66 -0.40
N HIS A 138 -15.03 8.43 -0.73
CA HIS A 138 -16.24 7.82 -0.19
C HIS A 138 -16.17 7.65 1.34
N ALA A 139 -15.02 7.22 1.88
CA ALA A 139 -14.82 7.12 3.32
C ALA A 139 -14.90 8.49 4.00
N MET A 140 -14.33 9.54 3.39
CA MET A 140 -14.41 10.91 3.91
C MET A 140 -15.86 11.42 3.94
N CYS A 141 -16.68 11.12 2.92
CA CYS A 141 -18.10 11.46 2.93
C CYS A 141 -18.84 10.84 4.13
N LEU A 142 -18.48 9.62 4.54
CA LEU A 142 -19.11 8.96 5.69
C LEU A 142 -18.61 9.53 7.03
N LEU A 143 -17.30 9.78 7.16
CA LEU A 143 -16.70 10.33 8.38
C LEU A 143 -17.16 11.78 8.63
N LEU A 144 -17.09 12.63 7.60
CA LEU A 144 -17.38 14.06 7.69
C LEU A 144 -18.85 14.42 7.43
N GLY A 145 -19.59 13.57 6.72
CA GLY A 145 -21.00 13.83 6.37
C GLY A 145 -22.01 13.38 7.44
N SER A 146 -21.55 12.75 8.53
CA SER A 146 -22.42 12.34 9.62
C SER A 146 -22.91 13.57 10.41
N ARG A 147 -24.19 13.58 10.83
CA ARG A 147 -24.80 14.73 11.54
C ARG A 147 -24.10 15.07 12.85
N LYS A 148 -23.31 14.13 13.39
CA LYS A 148 -22.33 14.38 14.44
C LYS A 148 -21.05 13.66 14.06
N GLU A 149 -20.01 14.43 13.70
CA GLU A 149 -18.65 13.93 13.40
C GLU A 149 -18.08 13.01 14.51
N VAL A 150 -18.66 13.07 15.71
CA VAL A 150 -18.28 12.31 16.91
C VAL A 150 -18.86 10.88 16.94
N GLU A 151 -19.79 10.53 16.04
CA GLU A 151 -20.47 9.22 16.07
C GLU A 151 -19.74 8.13 15.27
N ALA A 152 -18.78 8.48 14.40
CA ALA A 152 -18.09 7.54 13.52
C ALA A 152 -16.59 7.45 13.86
N GLY A 153 -16.18 6.33 14.47
CA GLY A 153 -14.77 6.08 14.80
C GLY A 153 -13.92 5.54 13.64
N PHE A 154 -14.53 4.85 12.67
CA PHE A 154 -13.87 4.32 11.48
C PHE A 154 -14.87 3.99 10.38
N VAL A 155 -14.39 3.86 9.13
CA VAL A 155 -15.15 3.33 8.00
C VAL A 155 -14.51 2.02 7.57
N GLN A 156 -15.32 0.96 7.53
CA GLN A 156 -14.89 -0.34 7.06
C GLN A 156 -15.29 -0.53 5.59
N SER A 157 -14.31 -0.84 4.74
CA SER A 157 -14.56 -1.25 3.35
C SER A 157 -14.65 -2.79 3.27
N PRO A 158 -15.50 -3.33 2.37
CA PRO A 158 -15.53 -4.77 2.11
C PRO A 158 -14.18 -5.20 1.50
N GLN A 159 -13.59 -6.26 2.05
CA GLN A 159 -12.38 -6.88 1.52
C GLN A 159 -12.76 -7.96 0.51
N ILE A 160 -12.44 -7.73 -0.77
CA ILE A 160 -12.78 -8.65 -1.88
C ILE A 160 -11.52 -9.35 -2.35
N PHE A 161 -11.53 -10.68 -2.33
CA PHE A 161 -10.44 -11.51 -2.82
C PHE A 161 -10.55 -11.72 -4.33
N TYR A 162 -9.41 -11.65 -5.02
CA TYR A 162 -9.30 -11.89 -6.45
C TYR A 162 -8.84 -13.33 -6.74
N ASP A 163 -8.98 -13.78 -7.98
CA ASP A 163 -8.57 -15.12 -8.46
C ASP A 163 -9.16 -16.31 -7.68
N GLY A 164 -10.37 -16.14 -7.12
CA GLY A 164 -11.12 -17.22 -6.49
C GLY A 164 -11.61 -18.28 -7.47
N LEU A 165 -11.60 -19.55 -7.05
CA LEU A 165 -12.18 -20.65 -7.84
C LEU A 165 -13.69 -20.44 -8.01
N LYS A 166 -14.21 -20.67 -9.22
CA LYS A 166 -15.64 -20.46 -9.54
C LYS A 166 -16.58 -21.26 -8.63
N ASP A 167 -16.17 -22.48 -8.27
CA ASP A 167 -16.89 -23.40 -7.39
C ASP A 167 -16.58 -23.19 -5.90
N ASP A 168 -15.59 -22.35 -5.57
CA ASP A 168 -15.13 -21.98 -4.21
C ASP A 168 -15.37 -23.06 -3.13
N PRO A 169 -14.81 -24.28 -3.28
CA PRO A 169 -15.12 -25.39 -2.39
C PRO A 169 -14.69 -25.14 -0.94
N PHE A 170 -13.81 -24.16 -0.72
CA PHE A 170 -13.30 -23.78 0.60
C PHE A 170 -14.03 -22.55 1.19
N GLY A 171 -14.91 -21.89 0.43
CA GLY A 171 -15.61 -20.69 0.88
C GLY A 171 -14.69 -19.49 1.13
N ASN A 172 -13.53 -19.43 0.48
CA ASN A 172 -12.50 -18.42 0.74
C ASN A 172 -12.88 -17.04 0.20
N GLN A 173 -13.84 -16.96 -0.73
CA GLN A 173 -14.26 -15.66 -1.28
C GLN A 173 -15.15 -14.87 -0.33
N LEU A 174 -15.69 -15.50 0.72
CA LEU A 174 -16.52 -14.88 1.76
C LEU A 174 -17.70 -14.04 1.23
N VAL A 175 -18.21 -14.39 0.03
CA VAL A 175 -19.25 -13.62 -0.68
C VAL A 175 -20.52 -13.44 0.15
N VAL A 176 -20.92 -14.47 0.90
CA VAL A 176 -22.11 -14.40 1.78
C VAL A 176 -21.89 -13.41 2.93
N MET A 177 -20.73 -13.48 3.58
CA MET A 177 -20.38 -12.59 4.70
C MET A 177 -20.37 -11.14 4.23
N GLN A 178 -19.75 -10.85 3.09
CA GLN A 178 -19.73 -9.50 2.51
C GLN A 178 -21.14 -8.99 2.23
N LYS A 179 -22.02 -9.80 1.62
CA LYS A 179 -23.41 -9.39 1.35
C LYS A 179 -24.18 -9.11 2.63
N VAL A 180 -24.04 -9.94 3.68
CA VAL A 180 -24.82 -9.74 4.91
C VAL A 180 -24.33 -8.51 5.70
N LEU A 181 -23.02 -8.27 5.76
CA LEU A 181 -22.45 -7.20 6.57
C LEU A 181 -22.44 -5.82 5.88
N PHE A 182 -22.36 -5.79 4.55
CA PHE A 182 -22.17 -4.54 3.80
C PHE A 182 -23.35 -4.17 2.87
N THR A 183 -24.46 -4.92 2.92
CA THR A 183 -25.71 -4.50 2.26
C THR A 183 -26.61 -3.81 3.29
N LEU A 184 -26.64 -2.48 3.24
CA LEU A 184 -27.73 -1.64 3.74
C LEU A 184 -28.32 -0.90 2.54
#